data_AF-A0A067F296-F1
#
_entry.id   AF-A0A067F296-F1
#
_cell.length_a   1.000
_cell.length_b   1.000
_cell.length_c   1.000
_cell.angle_alpha   90.00
_cell.angle_beta   90.00
_cell.angle_gamma   90.00
#
_symmetry.space_group_name_H-M   'P 1'
#
loop_
_entity.id
_entity.type
_entity.pdbx_description
1 polymer ?
#
loop_
_entity_poly.entity_id
_entity_poly.type
_entity_poly.pdbx_seq_one_letter_code
_entity_poly.pdbx_strand_id
1 'polypeptide(L)'
;MNSFNTHDDTSKIIEKYSKSNVEIHTFNQSQYPRLCADDFVPLPCKGKTDKDGWYPPGHGDVFPSLMNSGKLDALISQGKEYVFAANSDNLGAIVDLKILNHLIQNKNEYCMEVTPKTLADVKGGTLISYEGKVQLLEIAQVPDEHVNEFKSIEKFKIFNTNNLWVNLKAIKRLVEADALKMEIIPNPKEVDGIKVLQLETAAGAAIRFFDHAIGCNVHRSRFLPVKATSDLLLVQSDLYTLADGFVTRNEARKNPANPTIELGPEFKKVGNFLSRFKSIPSIIELDSLKVTGDVWFGANITLKGKVTIAAKSGEKLEIPDGAVLENKEINGPGDL
;
A
#
# COMPACT_ATOMS: atom_id res chain seq x y z
N MET A 1 -6.78 -9.85 7.32
CA MET A 1 -5.57 -10.42 7.95
C MET A 1 -4.93 -9.33 8.78
N ASN A 2 -4.80 -9.54 10.09
CA ASN A 2 -4.20 -8.59 11.03
C ASN A 2 -2.82 -9.11 11.46
N SER A 3 -2.12 -8.32 12.28
CA SER A 3 -0.94 -8.74 13.03
C SER A 3 -1.13 -8.43 14.50
N PHE A 4 -0.23 -8.91 15.37
CA PHE A 4 -0.20 -8.52 16.78
C PHE A 4 -0.04 -7.00 16.98
N ASN A 5 0.45 -6.25 15.98
CA ASN A 5 0.55 -4.79 16.05
C ASN A 5 -0.73 -4.05 15.67
N THR A 6 -1.68 -4.71 15.00
CA THR A 6 -2.83 -4.05 14.36
C THR A 6 -4.18 -4.62 14.78
N HIS A 7 -4.19 -5.76 15.48
CA HIS A 7 -5.40 -6.47 15.84
C HIS A 7 -6.35 -5.61 16.69
N ASP A 8 -5.87 -5.06 17.79
CA ASP A 8 -6.72 -4.36 18.77
C ASP A 8 -7.38 -3.11 18.17
N ASP A 9 -6.64 -2.33 17.39
CA ASP A 9 -7.19 -1.14 16.74
C ASP A 9 -8.18 -1.51 15.64
N THR A 10 -7.94 -2.60 14.90
CA THR A 10 -8.89 -3.11 13.91
C THR A 10 -10.18 -3.56 14.59
N SER A 11 -10.07 -4.31 15.70
CA SER A 11 -11.20 -4.84 16.45
C SER A 11 -12.15 -3.74 16.95
N LYS A 12 -11.61 -2.60 17.43
CA LYS A 12 -12.42 -1.43 17.83
C LYS A 12 -13.23 -0.82 16.68
N ILE A 13 -12.73 -0.89 15.44
CA ILE A 13 -13.43 -0.34 14.28
C ILE A 13 -14.51 -1.29 13.78
N ILE A 14 -14.20 -2.58 13.68
CA ILE A 14 -15.14 -3.58 13.13
C ILE A 14 -16.36 -3.82 14.03
N GLU A 15 -16.24 -3.59 15.35
CA GLU A 15 -17.35 -3.75 16.31
C GLU A 15 -18.59 -2.92 15.92
N LYS A 16 -18.37 -1.76 15.29
CA LYS A 16 -19.42 -0.86 14.79
C LYS A 16 -20.29 -1.52 13.71
N TYR A 17 -19.80 -2.57 13.06
CA TYR A 17 -20.45 -3.26 11.95
C TYR A 17 -21.12 -4.58 12.36
N SER A 18 -21.22 -4.89 13.65
CA SER A 18 -21.83 -6.13 14.18
C SER A 18 -23.27 -6.38 13.70
N LYS A 19 -24.01 -5.31 13.34
CA LYS A 19 -25.39 -5.38 12.81
C LYS A 19 -25.47 -5.13 11.30
N SER A 20 -24.34 -4.98 10.63
CA SER A 20 -24.29 -4.75 9.18
C SER A 20 -24.51 -6.06 8.42
N ASN A 21 -25.03 -5.97 7.20
CA ASN A 21 -25.21 -7.13 6.32
C ASN A 21 -23.89 -7.55 5.65
N VAL A 22 -22.87 -7.81 6.45
CA VAL A 22 -21.55 -8.30 6.01
C VAL A 22 -20.91 -9.09 7.14
N GLU A 23 -20.42 -10.29 6.81
CA GLU A 23 -19.66 -11.10 7.76
C GLU A 23 -18.18 -10.69 7.71
N ILE A 24 -17.68 -10.14 8.81
CA ILE A 24 -16.30 -9.67 8.93
C ILE A 24 -15.48 -10.70 9.69
N HIS A 25 -14.51 -11.30 9.01
CA HIS A 25 -13.58 -12.24 9.61
C HIS A 25 -12.23 -11.57 9.91
N THR A 26 -11.72 -11.82 11.11
CA THR A 26 -10.35 -11.48 11.49
C THR A 26 -9.54 -12.73 11.82
N PHE A 27 -8.26 -12.70 11.49
CA PHE A 27 -7.25 -13.65 11.93
C PHE A 27 -5.91 -12.92 11.96
N ASN A 28 -5.03 -13.31 12.88
CA ASN A 28 -3.67 -12.79 12.92
C ASN A 28 -2.78 -13.67 12.05
N GLN A 29 -1.88 -13.00 11.33
CA GLN A 29 -0.77 -13.65 10.64
C GLN A 29 0.32 -14.07 11.63
N SER A 30 1.31 -14.82 11.14
CA SER A 30 2.44 -15.32 11.93
C SER A 30 3.19 -14.19 12.66
N GLN A 31 3.81 -14.54 13.79
CA GLN A 31 4.69 -13.67 14.57
C GLN A 31 6.06 -14.33 14.65
N TYR A 32 7.04 -13.79 13.92
CA TYR A 32 8.41 -14.32 13.88
C TYR A 32 9.36 -13.48 14.76
N PRO A 33 10.40 -14.09 15.33
CA PRO A 33 11.38 -13.36 16.13
C PRO A 33 12.32 -12.58 15.21
N ARG A 34 12.56 -11.30 15.51
CA ARG A 34 13.64 -10.54 14.86
C ARG A 34 14.97 -11.24 15.15
N LEU A 35 15.87 -11.28 14.18
CA LEU A 35 17.20 -11.85 14.37
C LEU A 35 18.19 -10.73 14.64
N CYS A 36 19.09 -10.86 15.61
CA CYS A 36 20.20 -9.94 15.74
C CYS A 36 21.13 -10.11 14.52
N ALA A 37 21.51 -9.00 13.88
CA ALA A 37 22.28 -9.06 12.63
C ALA A 37 23.72 -9.59 12.84
N ASP A 38 24.26 -9.44 14.05
CA ASP A 38 25.66 -9.77 14.34
C ASP A 38 25.88 -11.28 14.56
N ASP A 39 24.90 -11.97 15.16
CA ASP A 39 25.03 -13.40 15.53
C ASP A 39 23.85 -14.28 15.11
N PHE A 40 22.87 -13.72 14.39
CA PHE A 40 21.67 -14.41 13.90
C PHE A 40 20.84 -15.09 14.99
N VAL A 41 21.00 -14.70 16.25
CA VAL A 41 20.20 -15.22 17.36
C VAL A 41 18.87 -14.47 17.42
N PRO A 42 17.74 -15.18 17.63
CA PRO A 42 16.45 -14.54 17.92
C PRO A 42 16.56 -13.52 19.05
N LEU A 43 16.16 -12.29 18.78
CA LEU A 43 16.16 -11.18 19.73
C LEU A 43 15.39 -11.49 21.03
N PRO A 44 14.26 -12.23 21.00
CA PRO A 44 13.61 -12.71 22.23
C PRO A 44 14.50 -13.60 23.11
N CYS A 45 15.42 -14.39 22.53
CA CYS A 45 16.38 -15.20 23.29
C CYS A 45 17.43 -14.34 24.01
N LYS A 46 17.61 -13.07 23.62
CA LYS A 46 18.45 -12.09 24.30
C LYS A 46 17.69 -11.27 25.37
N GLY A 47 16.49 -11.72 25.74
CA GLY A 47 15.67 -11.10 26.79
C GLY A 47 14.67 -10.03 26.31
N LYS A 48 14.70 -9.66 25.03
CA LYS A 48 13.77 -8.69 24.43
C LYS A 48 12.51 -9.42 23.93
N THR A 49 11.68 -9.87 24.87
CA THR A 49 10.47 -10.68 24.62
C THR A 49 9.21 -9.84 24.39
N ASP A 50 9.30 -8.53 24.60
CA ASP A 50 8.25 -7.56 24.28
C ASP A 50 7.97 -7.50 22.77
N LYS A 51 6.97 -6.70 22.35
CA LYS A 51 6.55 -6.59 20.94
C LYS A 51 7.71 -6.30 19.98
N ASP A 52 8.75 -5.63 20.46
CA ASP A 52 9.90 -5.22 19.66
C ASP A 52 10.91 -6.34 19.44
N GLY A 53 10.77 -7.47 20.14
CA GLY A 53 11.42 -8.73 19.82
C GLY A 53 10.88 -9.42 18.55
N TRP A 54 9.71 -9.01 18.06
CA TRP A 54 8.95 -9.75 17.05
C TRP A 54 8.55 -8.90 15.84
N TYR A 55 8.15 -9.57 14.76
CA TYR A 55 7.61 -8.93 13.56
C TYR A 55 6.66 -9.89 12.81
N PRO A 56 5.68 -9.36 12.05
CA PRO A 56 4.98 -10.15 11.05
C PRO A 56 5.88 -10.40 9.82
N PRO A 57 5.96 -11.63 9.28
CA PRO A 57 6.92 -12.00 8.23
C PRO A 57 6.51 -11.58 6.80
N GLY A 58 5.98 -10.37 6.66
CA GLY A 58 5.50 -9.82 5.39
C GLY A 58 4.18 -10.42 4.92
N HIS A 59 3.66 -9.90 3.82
CA HIS A 59 2.33 -10.27 3.32
C HIS A 59 2.31 -11.63 2.60
N GLY A 60 3.45 -12.23 2.27
CA GLY A 60 3.52 -13.60 1.74
C GLY A 60 3.03 -14.66 2.73
N ASP A 61 3.02 -14.35 4.02
CA ASP A 61 2.45 -15.19 5.08
C ASP A 61 0.92 -15.33 5.00
N VAL A 62 0.24 -14.57 4.13
CA VAL A 62 -1.22 -14.69 3.93
C VAL A 62 -1.65 -16.11 3.58
N PHE A 63 -0.87 -16.85 2.79
CA PHE A 63 -1.23 -18.21 2.37
C PHE A 63 -1.18 -19.21 3.53
N PRO A 64 -0.03 -19.38 4.25
CA PRO A 64 0.01 -20.26 5.40
C PRO A 64 -0.90 -19.77 6.54
N SER A 65 -0.99 -18.47 6.82
CA SER A 65 -1.85 -17.96 7.90
C SER A 65 -3.35 -18.12 7.63
N LEU A 66 -3.80 -17.98 6.37
CA LEU A 66 -5.19 -18.27 6.01
C LEU A 66 -5.51 -19.76 6.22
N MET A 67 -4.58 -20.66 5.87
CA MET A 67 -4.72 -22.09 6.12
C MET A 67 -4.71 -22.41 7.62
N ASN A 68 -3.70 -21.94 8.36
CA ASN A 68 -3.54 -22.17 9.80
C ASN A 68 -4.71 -21.63 10.63
N SER A 69 -5.39 -20.59 10.16
CA SER A 69 -6.59 -20.05 10.81
C SER A 69 -7.84 -20.94 10.68
N GLY A 70 -7.80 -22.00 9.86
CA GLY A 70 -8.96 -22.81 9.50
C GLY A 70 -9.97 -22.11 8.56
N LYS A 71 -9.77 -20.82 8.28
CA LYS A 71 -10.68 -20.04 7.42
C LYS A 71 -10.62 -20.48 5.96
N LEU A 72 -9.48 -20.96 5.48
CA LEU A 72 -9.37 -21.50 4.12
C LEU A 72 -10.38 -22.63 3.89
N ASP A 73 -10.39 -23.63 4.78
CA ASP A 73 -11.29 -24.78 4.69
C ASP A 73 -12.75 -24.40 4.93
N ALA A 74 -13.01 -23.46 5.85
CA ALA A 74 -14.36 -22.92 6.05
C ALA A 74 -14.90 -22.22 4.79
N LEU A 75 -14.09 -21.40 4.11
CA LEU A 75 -14.49 -20.72 2.87
C LEU A 75 -14.71 -21.72 1.73
N ILE A 76 -13.82 -22.70 1.57
CA ILE A 76 -13.98 -23.75 0.55
C ILE A 76 -15.25 -24.57 0.80
N SER A 77 -15.54 -24.94 2.06
CA SER A 77 -16.74 -25.72 2.39
C SER A 77 -18.05 -24.94 2.18
N GLN A 78 -18.00 -23.61 2.24
CA GLN A 78 -19.10 -22.72 1.83
C GLN A 78 -19.21 -22.54 0.30
N GLY A 79 -18.38 -23.21 -0.49
CA GLY A 79 -18.39 -23.12 -1.95
C GLY A 79 -17.70 -21.87 -2.52
N LYS A 80 -16.85 -21.20 -1.75
CA LYS A 80 -16.03 -20.09 -2.29
C LYS A 80 -14.89 -20.67 -3.13
N GLU A 81 -14.62 -20.04 -4.27
CA GLU A 81 -13.57 -20.49 -5.21
C GLU A 81 -12.33 -19.60 -5.22
N TYR A 82 -12.49 -18.30 -5.05
CA TYR A 82 -11.42 -17.31 -5.10
C TYR A 82 -11.43 -16.41 -3.87
N VAL A 83 -10.24 -15.92 -3.50
CA VAL A 83 -10.06 -14.78 -2.60
C VAL A 83 -9.50 -13.61 -3.39
N PHE A 84 -10.06 -12.42 -3.16
CA PHE A 84 -9.48 -11.16 -3.59
C PHE A 84 -8.72 -10.53 -2.41
N ALA A 85 -7.40 -10.44 -2.52
CA ALA A 85 -6.51 -9.84 -1.53
C ALA A 85 -6.01 -8.48 -2.02
N ALA A 86 -6.06 -7.48 -1.16
CA ALA A 86 -5.54 -6.15 -1.42
C ALA A 86 -5.04 -5.52 -0.11
N ASN A 87 -4.27 -4.44 -0.22
CA ASN A 87 -3.88 -3.67 0.96
C ASN A 87 -5.11 -2.98 1.56
N SER A 88 -5.22 -2.96 2.89
CA SER A 88 -6.30 -2.25 3.60
C SER A 88 -6.25 -0.73 3.43
N ASP A 89 -5.15 -0.19 2.90
CA ASP A 89 -4.93 1.23 2.62
C ASP A 89 -5.14 1.60 1.13
N ASN A 90 -5.49 0.63 0.27
CA ASN A 90 -5.79 0.88 -1.15
C ASN A 90 -7.29 1.01 -1.36
N LEU A 91 -7.78 2.25 -1.44
CA LEU A 91 -9.22 2.54 -1.59
C LEU A 91 -9.76 2.24 -3.00
N GLY A 92 -8.87 2.07 -3.98
CA GLY A 92 -9.23 1.68 -5.34
C GLY A 92 -9.50 0.17 -5.50
N ALA A 93 -9.08 -0.64 -4.52
CA ALA A 93 -9.21 -2.09 -4.57
C ALA A 93 -10.63 -2.58 -4.23
N ILE A 94 -11.55 -2.41 -5.18
CA ILE A 94 -12.94 -2.85 -5.06
C ILE A 94 -13.17 -4.18 -5.79
N VAL A 95 -14.18 -4.95 -5.41
CA VAL A 95 -14.53 -6.20 -6.11
C VAL A 95 -14.92 -5.91 -7.56
N ASP A 96 -14.28 -6.56 -8.52
CA ASP A 96 -14.62 -6.50 -9.95
C ASP A 96 -14.96 -7.89 -10.48
N LEU A 97 -16.24 -8.11 -10.78
CA LEU A 97 -16.74 -9.39 -11.22
C LEU A 97 -16.32 -9.74 -12.66
N LYS A 98 -15.89 -8.78 -13.47
CA LYS A 98 -15.38 -9.06 -14.82
C LYS A 98 -14.05 -9.79 -14.75
N ILE A 99 -13.18 -9.36 -13.83
CA ILE A 99 -11.92 -10.04 -13.53
C ILE A 99 -12.24 -11.45 -13.03
N LEU A 100 -13.05 -11.58 -11.97
CA LEU A 100 -13.40 -12.88 -11.41
C LEU A 100 -14.01 -13.84 -12.46
N ASN A 101 -14.92 -13.35 -13.30
CA ASN A 101 -15.54 -14.15 -14.36
C ASN A 101 -14.49 -14.67 -15.35
N HIS A 102 -13.51 -13.85 -15.73
CA HIS A 102 -12.41 -14.30 -16.59
C HIS A 102 -11.60 -15.43 -15.95
N LEU A 103 -11.27 -15.31 -14.66
CA LEU A 103 -10.48 -16.31 -13.93
C LEU A 103 -11.21 -17.65 -13.84
N ILE A 104 -12.52 -17.62 -13.58
CA ILE A 104 -13.35 -18.83 -13.54
C ILE A 104 -13.40 -19.50 -14.92
N GLN A 105 -13.66 -18.74 -15.98
CA GLN A 105 -13.78 -19.28 -17.34
C GLN A 105 -12.48 -19.92 -17.84
N ASN A 106 -11.33 -19.33 -17.50
CA ASN A 106 -10.02 -19.78 -17.96
C ASN A 106 -9.27 -20.64 -16.93
N LYS A 107 -9.88 -20.91 -15.76
CA LYS A 107 -9.30 -21.68 -14.65
C LYS A 107 -7.93 -21.15 -14.21
N ASN A 108 -7.77 -19.83 -14.15
CA ASN A 108 -6.53 -19.19 -13.70
C ASN A 108 -6.39 -19.35 -12.18
N GLU A 109 -5.34 -20.01 -11.68
CA GLU A 109 -5.22 -20.18 -10.22
C GLU A 109 -4.77 -18.90 -9.50
N TYR A 110 -4.11 -17.98 -10.22
CA TYR A 110 -3.60 -16.72 -9.66
C TYR A 110 -3.66 -15.61 -10.71
N CYS A 111 -4.15 -14.45 -10.31
CA CYS A 111 -4.11 -13.23 -11.11
C CYS A 111 -3.62 -12.06 -10.27
N MET A 112 -2.58 -11.39 -10.76
CA MET A 112 -2.08 -10.14 -10.20
C MET A 112 -2.57 -8.98 -11.05
N GLU A 113 -3.35 -8.07 -10.48
CA GLU A 113 -3.66 -6.83 -11.18
C GLU A 113 -2.38 -5.98 -11.26
N VAL A 114 -2.06 -5.55 -12.46
CA VAL A 114 -0.96 -4.63 -12.75
C VAL A 114 -1.53 -3.36 -13.34
N THR A 115 -0.85 -2.23 -13.15
CA THR A 115 -1.23 -0.95 -13.76
C THR A 115 -0.03 -0.41 -14.56
N PRO A 116 -0.24 0.47 -15.55
CA PRO A 116 0.88 1.15 -16.22
C PRO A 116 1.76 1.89 -15.21
N LYS A 117 3.07 1.71 -15.34
CA LYS A 117 4.10 2.32 -14.50
C LYS A 117 4.22 3.81 -14.83
N THR A 118 4.29 4.64 -13.80
CA THR A 118 4.54 6.09 -13.90
C THR A 118 5.91 6.43 -13.31
N LEU A 119 6.36 7.67 -13.48
CA LEU A 119 7.62 8.15 -12.88
C LEU A 119 7.62 8.09 -11.34
N ALA A 120 6.43 8.10 -10.71
CA ALA A 120 6.29 7.94 -9.27
C ALA A 120 6.46 6.48 -8.81
N ASP A 121 6.28 5.50 -9.70
CA ASP A 121 6.31 4.07 -9.40
C ASP A 121 7.74 3.50 -9.51
N VAL A 122 8.70 4.18 -8.89
CA VAL A 122 10.14 3.82 -8.92
C VAL A 122 10.50 2.66 -7.99
N LYS A 123 9.65 2.35 -7.00
CA LYS A 123 9.87 1.29 -6.01
C LYS A 123 8.70 0.30 -6.02
N GLY A 124 9.00 -0.95 -6.34
CA GLY A 124 8.10 -2.11 -6.31
C GLY A 124 8.25 -2.99 -7.55
N GLY A 125 7.58 -4.13 -7.53
CA GLY A 125 7.81 -5.18 -8.52
C GLY A 125 7.06 -5.04 -9.83
N THR A 126 7.58 -5.71 -10.85
CA THR A 126 6.98 -5.85 -12.18
C THR A 126 6.78 -7.32 -12.51
N LEU A 127 5.82 -7.63 -13.38
CA LEU A 127 5.66 -8.99 -13.88
C LEU A 127 6.55 -9.22 -15.09
N ILE A 128 7.23 -10.36 -15.10
CA ILE A 128 8.07 -10.82 -16.21
C ILE A 128 7.71 -12.25 -16.60
N SER A 129 8.07 -12.63 -17.82
CA SER A 129 8.11 -14.02 -18.24
C SER A 129 9.52 -14.56 -18.04
N TYR A 130 9.67 -15.64 -17.28
CA TYR A 130 10.95 -16.27 -16.98
C TYR A 130 10.76 -17.77 -16.86
N GLU A 131 11.60 -18.57 -17.52
CA GLU A 131 11.53 -20.05 -17.51
C GLU A 131 10.12 -20.62 -17.82
N GLY A 132 9.40 -19.97 -18.74
CA GLY A 132 8.06 -20.38 -19.16
C GLY A 132 6.94 -20.09 -18.14
N LYS A 133 7.24 -19.37 -17.06
CA LYS A 133 6.25 -18.93 -16.06
C LYS A 133 6.26 -17.42 -15.89
N VAL A 134 5.12 -16.90 -15.42
CA VAL A 134 5.06 -15.51 -14.94
C VAL A 134 5.60 -15.45 -13.51
N GLN A 135 6.43 -14.45 -13.24
CA GLN A 135 6.94 -14.20 -11.89
C GLN A 135 7.05 -12.71 -11.58
N LEU A 136 7.01 -12.39 -10.29
CA LEU A 136 7.26 -11.04 -9.78
C LEU A 136 8.77 -10.82 -9.68
N LEU A 137 9.26 -9.78 -10.36
CA LEU A 137 10.63 -9.30 -10.20
C LEU A 137 10.62 -8.03 -9.35
N GLU A 138 11.24 -8.08 -8.18
CA GLU A 138 11.45 -6.97 -7.26
C GLU A 138 12.85 -6.39 -7.39
N ILE A 139 13.03 -5.11 -7.05
CA ILE A 139 14.34 -4.45 -7.15
C ILE A 139 15.43 -5.14 -6.33
N ALA A 140 15.08 -5.77 -5.20
CA ALA A 140 16.01 -6.48 -4.34
C ALA A 140 16.60 -7.76 -4.99
N GLN A 141 15.98 -8.24 -6.07
CA GLN A 141 16.43 -9.40 -6.84
C GLN A 141 17.28 -8.99 -8.06
N VAL A 142 17.39 -7.69 -8.34
CA VAL A 142 18.09 -7.16 -9.51
C VAL A 142 19.52 -6.78 -9.14
N PRO A 143 20.54 -7.34 -9.81
CA PRO A 143 21.93 -6.92 -9.62
C PRO A 143 22.13 -5.42 -9.86
N ASP A 144 23.03 -4.79 -9.11
CA ASP A 144 23.24 -3.33 -9.14
C ASP A 144 23.47 -2.76 -10.54
N GLU A 145 24.18 -3.51 -11.40
CA GLU A 145 24.46 -3.14 -12.80
C GLU A 145 23.21 -3.01 -13.67
N HIS A 146 22.11 -3.68 -13.33
CA HIS A 146 20.85 -3.68 -14.08
C HIS A 146 19.74 -2.82 -13.45
N VAL A 147 20.01 -2.18 -12.29
CA VAL A 147 19.00 -1.40 -11.56
C VAL A 147 18.44 -0.25 -12.42
N ASN A 148 19.27 0.42 -13.21
CA ASN A 148 18.82 1.51 -14.08
C ASN A 148 17.90 1.01 -15.20
N GLU A 149 18.15 -0.18 -15.72
CA GLU A 149 17.27 -0.82 -16.70
C GLU A 149 15.94 -1.23 -16.08
N PHE A 150 15.97 -1.78 -14.86
CA PHE A 150 14.77 -2.14 -14.11
C PHE A 150 13.87 -0.93 -13.80
N LYS A 151 14.49 0.22 -13.50
CA LYS A 151 13.78 1.48 -13.28
C LYS A 151 13.19 2.07 -14.56
N SER A 152 13.70 1.70 -15.73
CA SER A 152 13.19 2.20 -17.01
C SER A 152 11.75 1.77 -17.25
N ILE A 153 10.88 2.76 -17.39
CA ILE A 153 9.47 2.57 -17.78
C ILE A 153 9.33 2.09 -19.24
N GLU A 154 10.37 2.23 -20.06
CA GLU A 154 10.36 1.74 -21.44
C GLU A 154 10.55 0.23 -21.50
N LYS A 155 11.40 -0.33 -20.61
CA LYS A 155 11.65 -1.77 -20.49
C LYS A 155 10.57 -2.45 -19.67
N PHE A 156 10.30 -1.94 -18.46
CA PHE A 156 9.31 -2.50 -17.54
C PHE A 156 8.13 -1.54 -17.40
N LYS A 157 7.10 -1.78 -18.22
CA LYS A 157 5.95 -0.86 -18.41
C LYS A 157 4.83 -1.02 -17.38
N ILE A 158 4.84 -2.10 -16.61
CA ILE A 158 3.77 -2.48 -15.69
C ILE A 158 4.28 -2.57 -14.26
N PHE A 159 3.38 -2.35 -13.31
CA PHE A 159 3.68 -2.33 -11.88
C PHE A 159 2.64 -3.13 -11.11
N ASN A 160 3.08 -3.93 -10.13
CA ASN A 160 2.20 -4.71 -9.25
C ASN A 160 1.38 -3.81 -8.32
N THR A 161 0.05 -3.90 -8.40
CA THR A 161 -0.85 -3.12 -7.52
C THR A 161 -1.02 -3.73 -6.13
N ASN A 162 -0.58 -4.98 -5.94
CA ASN A 162 -0.88 -5.86 -4.81
C ASN A 162 -2.37 -6.18 -4.64
N ASN A 163 -3.18 -5.99 -5.70
CA ASN A 163 -4.52 -6.53 -5.83
C ASN A 163 -4.41 -7.91 -6.48
N LEU A 164 -4.68 -8.96 -5.72
CA LEU A 164 -4.38 -10.35 -6.06
C LEU A 164 -5.66 -11.17 -5.99
N TRP A 165 -5.96 -11.91 -7.04
CA TRP A 165 -7.06 -12.87 -7.08
C TRP A 165 -6.47 -14.27 -7.08
N VAL A 166 -6.81 -15.09 -6.09
CA VAL A 166 -6.16 -16.39 -5.91
C VAL A 166 -7.20 -17.47 -5.66
N ASN A 167 -7.07 -18.58 -6.36
CA ASN A 167 -7.94 -19.73 -6.21
C ASN A 167 -7.69 -20.42 -4.85
N LEU A 168 -8.74 -20.61 -4.06
CA LEU A 168 -8.65 -21.15 -2.70
C LEU A 168 -8.17 -22.62 -2.68
N LYS A 169 -8.59 -23.43 -3.66
CA LYS A 169 -8.15 -24.83 -3.76
C LYS A 169 -6.67 -24.93 -4.12
N ALA A 170 -6.20 -24.03 -4.99
CA ALA A 170 -4.78 -23.94 -5.33
C ALA A 170 -3.93 -23.50 -4.11
N ILE A 171 -4.40 -22.54 -3.31
CA ILE A 171 -3.75 -22.18 -2.04
C ILE A 171 -3.61 -23.42 -1.16
N LYS A 172 -4.70 -24.15 -0.90
CA LYS A 172 -4.69 -25.35 -0.04
C LYS A 172 -3.67 -26.38 -0.54
N ARG A 173 -3.74 -26.73 -1.83
CA ARG A 173 -2.83 -27.68 -2.48
C ARG A 173 -1.35 -27.29 -2.31
N LEU A 174 -1.02 -26.03 -2.58
CA LEU A 174 0.36 -25.56 -2.59
C LEU A 174 0.94 -25.38 -1.18
N VAL A 175 0.13 -24.95 -0.21
CA VAL A 175 0.57 -24.80 1.18
C VAL A 175 0.72 -26.18 1.85
N GLU A 176 -0.22 -27.11 1.66
CA GLU A 176 -0.13 -28.49 2.21
C GLU A 176 1.07 -29.25 1.64
N ALA A 177 1.43 -29.01 0.38
CA ALA A 177 2.60 -29.59 -0.26
C ALA A 177 3.92 -28.86 0.06
N ASP A 178 3.89 -27.80 0.89
CA ASP A 178 5.04 -26.93 1.19
C ASP A 178 5.74 -26.42 -0.09
N ALA A 179 4.96 -26.14 -1.14
CA ALA A 179 5.45 -25.81 -2.48
C ALA A 179 5.74 -24.31 -2.69
N LEU A 180 5.21 -23.45 -1.81
CA LEU A 180 5.43 -22.00 -1.90
C LEU A 180 6.82 -21.63 -1.38
N LYS A 181 7.80 -21.55 -2.27
CA LYS A 181 9.20 -21.17 -1.96
C LYS A 181 9.52 -19.75 -2.45
N MET A 182 8.80 -18.74 -1.94
CA MET A 182 8.98 -17.34 -2.35
C MET A 182 10.38 -16.83 -1.98
N GLU A 183 10.87 -15.84 -2.72
CA GLU A 183 12.11 -15.16 -2.38
C GLU A 183 12.05 -14.52 -0.99
N ILE A 184 13.13 -14.70 -0.24
CA ILE A 184 13.31 -14.08 1.06
C ILE A 184 13.67 -12.61 0.84
N ILE A 185 12.96 -11.72 1.51
CA ILE A 185 13.25 -10.29 1.57
C ILE A 185 13.93 -10.01 2.90
N PRO A 186 15.27 -9.89 2.95
CA PRO A 186 15.95 -9.41 4.14
C PRO A 186 15.66 -7.92 4.31
N ASN A 187 15.15 -7.55 5.47
CA ASN A 187 14.82 -6.16 5.83
C ASN A 187 15.66 -5.75 7.04
N PRO A 188 16.88 -5.22 6.83
CA PRO A 188 17.73 -4.72 7.89
C PRO A 188 17.06 -3.53 8.59
N LYS A 189 16.96 -3.59 9.91
CA LYS A 189 16.43 -2.52 10.75
C LYS A 189 17.30 -2.31 11.97
N GLU A 190 16.97 -1.27 12.72
CA GLU A 190 17.55 -0.99 14.03
C GLU A 190 16.43 -0.87 15.06
N VAL A 191 16.58 -1.56 16.19
CA VAL A 191 15.63 -1.58 17.30
C VAL A 191 16.41 -1.35 18.58
N ASP A 192 16.15 -0.25 19.29
CA ASP A 192 16.87 0.15 20.50
C ASP A 192 18.41 0.13 20.34
N GLY A 193 18.91 0.57 19.18
CA GLY A 193 20.34 0.58 18.85
C GLY A 193 20.91 -0.77 18.42
N ILE A 194 20.11 -1.84 18.42
CA ILE A 194 20.52 -3.18 17.98
C ILE A 194 20.16 -3.33 16.50
N LYS A 195 21.16 -3.67 15.67
CA LYS A 195 20.93 -4.04 14.27
C LYS A 195 20.22 -5.40 14.21
N VAL A 196 19.12 -5.46 13.49
CA VAL A 196 18.28 -6.65 13.38
C VAL A 196 17.95 -6.96 11.92
N LEU A 197 17.67 -8.22 11.65
CA LEU A 197 17.14 -8.72 10.39
C LEU A 197 15.70 -9.20 10.58
N GLN A 198 14.84 -8.76 9.68
CA GLN A 198 13.50 -9.29 9.46
C GLN A 198 13.51 -10.05 8.14
N LEU A 199 13.06 -11.30 8.14
CA LEU A 199 12.99 -12.15 6.96
C LEU A 199 11.52 -12.23 6.54
N GLU A 200 11.20 -11.56 5.44
CA GLU A 200 9.83 -11.43 4.96
C GLU A 200 9.67 -12.13 3.60
N THR A 201 8.43 -12.38 3.20
CA THR A 201 8.09 -12.78 1.84
C THR A 201 6.96 -11.92 1.29
N ALA A 202 6.86 -11.83 -0.04
CA ALA A 202 5.81 -11.08 -0.72
C ALA A 202 4.75 -12.02 -1.30
N ALA A 203 3.47 -11.73 -1.03
CA ALA A 203 2.34 -12.50 -1.58
C ALA A 203 2.38 -12.58 -3.12
N GLY A 204 2.81 -11.50 -3.77
CA GLY A 204 2.96 -11.45 -5.23
C GLY A 204 4.05 -12.38 -5.78
N ALA A 205 5.09 -12.68 -5.00
CA ALA A 205 6.16 -13.62 -5.42
C ALA A 205 5.66 -15.06 -5.51
N ALA A 206 4.52 -15.37 -4.88
CA ALA A 206 3.94 -16.70 -4.95
C ALA A 206 3.40 -17.05 -6.35
N ILE A 207 3.14 -16.05 -7.20
CA ILE A 207 2.49 -16.23 -8.52
C ILE A 207 3.13 -17.34 -9.40
N ARG A 208 4.46 -17.52 -9.32
CA ARG A 208 5.20 -18.51 -10.12
C ARG A 208 4.89 -19.97 -9.75
N PHE A 209 4.32 -20.21 -8.57
CA PHE A 209 3.98 -21.54 -8.07
C PHE A 209 2.57 -21.99 -8.47
N PHE A 210 1.75 -21.06 -8.96
CA PHE A 210 0.38 -21.31 -9.37
C PHE A 210 0.30 -21.64 -10.86
N ASP A 211 -0.61 -22.53 -11.21
CA ASP A 211 -0.85 -22.93 -12.60
C ASP A 211 -1.76 -21.92 -13.31
N HIS A 212 -1.52 -21.72 -14.61
CA HIS A 212 -2.26 -20.73 -15.42
C HIS A 212 -2.29 -19.32 -14.80
N ALA A 213 -1.22 -18.93 -14.11
CA ALA A 213 -1.12 -17.62 -13.49
C ALA A 213 -1.00 -16.51 -14.54
N ILE A 214 -1.64 -15.36 -14.30
CA ILE A 214 -1.69 -14.23 -15.23
C ILE A 214 -1.49 -12.87 -14.54
N GLY A 215 -1.12 -11.87 -15.34
CA GLY A 215 -1.29 -10.47 -14.98
C GLY A 215 -2.53 -9.90 -15.67
N CYS A 216 -3.30 -9.07 -14.97
CA CYS A 216 -4.43 -8.33 -15.54
C CYS A 216 -4.10 -6.83 -15.52
N ASN A 217 -3.95 -6.21 -16.70
CA ASN A 217 -3.67 -4.78 -16.77
C ASN A 217 -4.95 -3.98 -16.53
N VAL A 218 -5.03 -3.29 -15.39
CA VAL A 218 -6.19 -2.55 -14.92
C VAL A 218 -5.99 -1.05 -15.01
N HIS A 219 -7.10 -0.31 -15.04
CA HIS A 219 -7.05 1.15 -14.93
C HIS A 219 -6.54 1.58 -13.55
N ARG A 220 -5.76 2.66 -13.50
CA ARG A 220 -5.11 3.16 -12.27
C ARG A 220 -6.10 3.53 -11.16
N SER A 221 -7.38 3.72 -11.47
CA SER A 221 -8.43 3.90 -10.47
C SER A 221 -8.56 2.75 -9.48
N ARG A 222 -8.05 1.55 -9.81
CA ARG A 222 -7.97 0.40 -8.89
C ARG A 222 -6.73 0.41 -7.98
N PHE A 223 -5.85 1.39 -8.17
CA PHE A 223 -4.61 1.56 -7.42
C PHE A 223 -4.54 2.98 -6.84
N LEU A 224 -5.20 3.14 -5.70
CA LEU A 224 -5.25 4.36 -4.89
C LEU A 224 -4.73 4.08 -3.47
N PRO A 225 -3.44 3.73 -3.32
CA PRO A 225 -2.84 3.44 -2.01
C PRO A 225 -2.56 4.72 -1.21
N VAL A 226 -2.55 4.60 0.12
CA VAL A 226 -2.11 5.67 1.04
C VAL A 226 -0.78 5.25 1.70
N LYS A 227 0.36 5.72 1.17
CA LYS A 227 1.70 5.38 1.66
C LYS A 227 2.37 6.50 2.45
N ALA A 228 2.01 7.74 2.16
CA ALA A 228 2.43 8.93 2.89
C ALA A 228 1.25 9.85 3.18
N THR A 229 1.45 10.85 4.03
CA THR A 229 0.43 11.87 4.33
C THR A 229 0.11 12.76 3.12
N SER A 230 0.99 12.84 2.13
CA SER A 230 0.68 13.41 0.81
C SER A 230 -0.42 12.63 0.09
N ASP A 231 -0.40 11.30 0.15
CA ASP A 231 -1.46 10.46 -0.43
C ASP A 231 -2.76 10.58 0.37
N LEU A 232 -2.64 10.73 1.70
CA LEU A 232 -3.79 10.98 2.57
C LEU A 232 -4.48 12.30 2.20
N LEU A 233 -3.71 13.35 1.92
CA LEU A 233 -4.25 14.63 1.43
C LEU A 233 -5.02 14.46 0.12
N LEU A 234 -4.50 13.65 -0.82
CA LEU A 234 -5.20 13.37 -2.08
C LEU A 234 -6.58 12.76 -1.82
N VAL A 235 -6.66 11.66 -1.05
CA VAL A 235 -7.92 10.93 -0.84
C VAL A 235 -8.92 11.64 0.07
N GLN A 236 -8.46 12.57 0.91
CA GLN A 236 -9.33 13.40 1.75
C GLN A 236 -9.84 14.67 1.06
N SER A 237 -9.25 15.03 -0.09
CA SER A 237 -9.60 16.24 -0.82
C SER A 237 -10.82 16.09 -1.73
N ASP A 238 -11.23 17.22 -2.30
CA ASP A 238 -12.28 17.32 -3.33
C ASP A 238 -11.90 16.73 -4.70
N LEU A 239 -10.69 16.14 -4.86
CA LEU A 239 -10.39 15.27 -6.01
C LEU A 239 -11.26 14.02 -6.05
N TYR A 240 -11.82 13.64 -4.91
CA TYR A 240 -12.69 12.49 -4.78
C TYR A 240 -13.99 12.85 -4.06
N THR A 241 -15.02 12.09 -4.37
CA THR A 241 -16.32 12.10 -3.68
C THR A 241 -16.51 10.78 -2.97
N LEU A 242 -17.23 10.77 -1.85
CA LEU A 242 -17.62 9.55 -1.16
C LEU A 242 -19.08 9.22 -1.54
N ALA A 243 -19.27 8.13 -2.27
CA ALA A 243 -20.59 7.66 -2.69
C ALA A 243 -20.73 6.19 -2.33
N ASP A 244 -21.72 5.83 -1.52
CA ASP A 244 -22.00 4.44 -1.10
C ASP A 244 -20.78 3.67 -0.53
N GLY A 245 -19.89 4.38 0.17
CA GLY A 245 -18.65 3.83 0.73
C GLY A 245 -17.48 3.75 -0.25
N PHE A 246 -17.66 4.18 -1.50
CA PHE A 246 -16.62 4.23 -2.53
C PHE A 246 -16.00 5.62 -2.64
N VAL A 247 -14.66 5.67 -2.64
CA VAL A 247 -13.90 6.87 -3.02
C VAL A 247 -13.87 6.94 -4.54
N THR A 248 -14.71 7.82 -5.07
CA THR A 248 -14.98 7.98 -6.50
C THR A 248 -14.31 9.24 -7.03
N ARG A 249 -13.84 9.22 -8.28
CA ARG A 249 -13.21 10.40 -8.87
C ARG A 249 -14.24 11.51 -9.03
N ASN A 250 -13.93 12.71 -8.56
CA ASN A 250 -14.81 13.85 -8.76
C ASN A 250 -14.82 14.27 -10.23
N GLU A 251 -15.99 14.28 -10.87
CA GLU A 251 -16.15 14.65 -12.30
C GLU A 251 -15.78 16.11 -12.58
N ALA A 252 -15.79 16.98 -11.57
CA ALA A 252 -15.34 18.36 -11.71
C ALA A 252 -13.82 18.47 -11.94
N ARG A 253 -13.05 17.41 -11.64
CA ARG A 253 -11.62 17.34 -11.96
C ARG A 253 -11.43 17.09 -13.47
N LYS A 254 -11.10 18.15 -14.21
CA LYS A 254 -10.85 18.10 -15.67
C LYS A 254 -9.64 17.24 -16.05
N ASN A 255 -8.57 17.27 -15.25
CA ASN A 255 -7.35 16.49 -15.50
C ASN A 255 -7.44 15.13 -14.80
N PRO A 256 -7.47 14.00 -15.52
CA PRO A 256 -7.59 12.68 -14.90
C PRO A 256 -6.42 12.34 -13.96
N ALA A 257 -5.23 12.94 -14.16
CA ALA A 257 -4.08 12.73 -13.29
C ALA A 257 -4.22 13.42 -11.93
N ASN A 258 -3.68 12.79 -10.89
CA ASN A 258 -3.50 13.42 -9.58
C ASN A 258 -2.41 14.50 -9.63
N PRO A 259 -2.55 15.58 -8.84
CA PRO A 259 -1.45 16.51 -8.62
C PRO A 259 -0.29 15.82 -7.89
N THR A 260 0.92 16.29 -8.14
CA THR A 260 2.10 15.88 -7.36
C THR A 260 2.12 16.64 -6.04
N ILE A 261 2.18 15.93 -4.92
CA ILE A 261 2.21 16.54 -3.58
C ILE A 261 3.47 16.10 -2.85
N GLU A 262 4.31 17.06 -2.49
CA GLU A 262 5.50 16.88 -1.65
C GLU A 262 5.32 17.65 -0.34
N LEU A 263 5.18 16.92 0.76
CA LEU A 263 5.09 17.53 2.10
C LEU A 263 6.38 17.26 2.88
N GLY A 264 6.87 18.29 3.56
CA GLY A 264 8.06 18.24 4.40
C GLY A 264 7.95 17.25 5.58
N PRO A 265 9.07 16.98 6.27
CA PRO A 265 9.12 16.03 7.39
C PRO A 265 8.15 16.36 8.52
N GLU A 266 7.77 17.63 8.68
CA GLU A 266 6.80 18.13 9.65
C GLU A 266 5.42 17.48 9.48
N PHE A 267 5.06 17.09 8.24
CA PHE A 267 3.80 16.46 7.89
C PHE A 267 3.88 14.92 7.87
N LYS A 268 5.05 14.32 8.11
CA LYS A 268 5.25 12.87 7.95
C LYS A 268 4.36 12.02 8.87
N LYS A 269 4.10 12.49 10.09
CA LYS A 269 3.23 11.80 11.05
C LYS A 269 1.79 12.29 10.89
N VAL A 270 0.83 11.35 10.84
CA VAL A 270 -0.60 11.66 10.64
C VAL A 270 -1.13 12.68 11.66
N GLY A 271 -0.77 12.56 12.94
CA GLY A 271 -1.18 13.54 13.97
C GLY A 271 -0.73 14.97 13.65
N ASN A 272 0.52 15.14 13.20
CA ASN A 272 1.05 16.45 12.81
C ASN A 272 0.43 16.96 11.51
N PHE A 273 0.23 16.06 10.54
CA PHE A 273 -0.45 16.38 9.29
C PHE A 273 -1.86 16.94 9.57
N LEU A 274 -2.66 16.21 10.37
CA LEU A 274 -4.02 16.62 10.72
C LEU A 274 -4.05 17.94 11.50
N SER A 275 -3.11 18.15 12.44
CA SER A 275 -3.07 19.40 13.20
C SER A 275 -2.70 20.62 12.35
N ARG A 276 -1.96 20.42 11.25
CA ARG A 276 -1.48 21.49 10.36
C ARG A 276 -2.50 21.94 9.32
N PHE A 277 -3.58 21.18 9.10
CA PHE A 277 -4.67 21.55 8.22
C PHE A 277 -5.95 21.74 9.03
N LYS A 278 -6.36 23.00 9.27
CA LYS A 278 -7.60 23.32 9.99
C LYS A 278 -8.84 22.79 9.23
N SER A 279 -8.78 22.80 7.90
CA SER A 279 -9.61 21.97 7.04
C SER A 279 -8.76 21.48 5.86
N ILE A 280 -9.18 20.41 5.19
CA ILE A 280 -8.54 19.98 3.96
C ILE A 280 -8.77 21.04 2.87
N PRO A 281 -7.72 21.54 2.18
CA PRO A 281 -7.88 22.52 1.12
C PRO A 281 -8.56 21.91 -0.11
N SER A 282 -9.26 22.75 -0.86
CA SER A 282 -9.67 22.43 -2.23
C SER A 282 -8.42 22.35 -3.11
N ILE A 283 -8.25 21.22 -3.81
CA ILE A 283 -7.13 20.98 -4.72
C ILE A 283 -7.60 20.43 -6.08
N ILE A 284 -8.88 20.59 -6.40
CA ILE A 284 -9.48 20.09 -7.63
C ILE A 284 -8.85 20.70 -8.90
N GLU A 285 -8.29 21.90 -8.81
CA GLU A 285 -7.57 22.60 -9.87
C GLU A 285 -6.04 22.60 -9.68
N LEU A 286 -5.51 21.81 -8.74
CA LEU A 286 -4.07 21.73 -8.46
C LEU A 286 -3.33 20.87 -9.49
N ASP A 287 -2.13 21.31 -9.88
CA ASP A 287 -1.16 20.51 -10.64
C ASP A 287 -0.02 20.00 -9.76
N SER A 288 0.51 20.85 -8.87
CA SER A 288 1.54 20.44 -7.91
C SER A 288 1.53 21.29 -6.64
N LEU A 289 1.79 20.65 -5.51
CA LEU A 289 2.03 21.31 -4.21
C LEU A 289 3.35 20.84 -3.63
N LYS A 290 4.21 21.79 -3.24
CA LYS A 290 5.41 21.51 -2.45
C LYS A 290 5.40 22.35 -1.17
N VAL A 291 5.55 21.70 -0.02
CA VAL A 291 5.56 22.36 1.30
C VAL A 291 6.81 21.96 2.07
N THR A 292 7.58 22.93 2.54
CA THR A 292 8.78 22.70 3.35
C THR A 292 8.85 23.64 4.55
N GLY A 293 9.25 23.13 5.72
CA GLY A 293 9.38 23.91 6.95
C GLY A 293 8.09 23.97 7.77
N ASP A 294 8.06 24.85 8.79
CA ASP A 294 6.95 24.96 9.75
C ASP A 294 5.74 25.73 9.17
N VAL A 295 5.00 25.05 8.29
CA VAL A 295 3.82 25.60 7.60
C VAL A 295 2.51 25.09 8.22
N TRP A 296 1.54 25.98 8.37
CA TRP A 296 0.21 25.72 8.90
C TRP A 296 -0.85 26.30 7.96
N PHE A 297 -1.95 25.58 7.79
CA PHE A 297 -3.03 25.92 6.87
C PHE A 297 -4.31 26.22 7.65
N GLY A 298 -4.89 27.39 7.40
CA GLY A 298 -6.22 27.78 7.83
C GLY A 298 -7.34 26.95 7.19
N ALA A 299 -8.57 27.35 7.45
CA ALA A 299 -9.78 26.71 6.94
C ALA A 299 -10.15 27.24 5.54
N ASN A 300 -10.83 26.41 4.74
CA ASN A 300 -11.42 26.79 3.45
C ASN A 300 -10.42 27.36 2.42
N ILE A 301 -9.18 26.87 2.44
CA ILE A 301 -8.13 27.25 1.47
C ILE A 301 -8.39 26.57 0.13
N THR A 302 -8.07 27.28 -0.97
CA THR A 302 -8.09 26.74 -2.34
C THR A 302 -6.70 26.84 -2.97
N LEU A 303 -6.20 25.73 -3.53
CA LEU A 303 -4.91 25.66 -4.20
C LEU A 303 -5.09 25.28 -5.68
N LYS A 304 -4.47 26.05 -6.58
CA LYS A 304 -4.62 25.92 -8.04
C LYS A 304 -3.27 25.97 -8.76
N GLY A 305 -3.15 25.21 -9.85
CA GLY A 305 -1.93 25.18 -10.66
C GLY A 305 -0.71 24.71 -9.85
N LYS A 306 0.41 25.44 -9.91
CA LYS A 306 1.66 25.08 -9.21
C LYS A 306 1.88 25.94 -7.98
N VAL A 307 1.86 25.34 -6.79
CA VAL A 307 2.04 26.06 -5.51
C VAL A 307 3.26 25.52 -4.76
N THR A 308 4.14 26.42 -4.34
CA THR A 308 5.29 26.11 -3.47
C THR A 308 5.24 26.98 -2.23
N ILE A 309 5.37 26.38 -1.05
CA ILE A 309 5.35 27.08 0.24
C ILE A 309 6.56 26.63 1.05
N ALA A 310 7.47 27.56 1.32
CA ALA A 310 8.70 27.31 2.04
C ALA A 310 8.83 28.27 3.23
N ALA A 311 8.70 27.73 4.43
CA ALA A 311 9.06 28.43 5.66
C ALA A 311 10.57 28.30 5.89
N LYS A 312 11.26 29.43 6.14
CA LYS A 312 12.69 29.41 6.47
C LYS A 312 12.91 28.80 7.86
N SER A 313 14.15 28.39 8.12
CA SER A 313 14.52 27.83 9.42
C SER A 313 14.19 28.79 10.57
N GLY A 314 13.38 28.33 11.52
CA GLY A 314 12.95 29.11 12.69
C GLY A 314 11.76 30.04 12.42
N GLU A 315 11.25 30.11 11.19
CA GLU A 315 10.04 30.87 10.86
C GLU A 315 8.83 29.94 10.80
N LYS A 316 7.69 30.47 11.26
CA LYS A 316 6.38 29.83 11.12
C LYS A 316 5.58 30.54 10.04
N LEU A 317 5.03 29.80 9.09
CA LEU A 317 4.10 30.33 8.10
C LEU A 317 2.68 29.83 8.37
N GLU A 318 1.73 30.75 8.45
CA GLU A 318 0.32 30.45 8.59
C GLU A 318 -0.43 30.96 7.36
N ILE A 319 -0.94 30.04 6.54
CA ILE A 319 -1.79 30.39 5.41
C ILE A 319 -3.18 30.75 5.98
N PRO A 320 -3.70 31.97 5.75
CA PRO A 320 -4.92 32.43 6.39
C PRO A 320 -6.17 31.69 5.89
N ASP A 321 -7.23 31.72 6.70
CA ASP A 321 -8.53 31.15 6.34
C ASP A 321 -9.04 31.78 5.03
N GLY A 322 -9.56 30.95 4.12
CA GLY A 322 -10.13 31.38 2.84
C GLY A 322 -9.12 31.76 1.76
N ALA A 323 -7.80 31.60 1.99
CA ALA A 323 -6.79 31.94 1.01
C ALA A 323 -6.96 31.16 -0.31
N VAL A 324 -6.78 31.84 -1.44
CA VAL A 324 -6.75 31.24 -2.78
C VAL A 324 -5.33 31.42 -3.34
N LEU A 325 -4.60 30.32 -3.49
CA LEU A 325 -3.24 30.31 -3.99
C LEU A 325 -3.21 29.67 -5.37
N GLU A 326 -2.85 30.46 -6.38
CA GLU A 326 -2.79 30.01 -7.78
C GLU A 326 -1.43 30.36 -8.38
N ASN A 327 -0.71 29.35 -8.87
CA ASN A 327 0.60 29.52 -9.54
C ASN A 327 1.58 30.42 -8.75
N LYS A 328 1.65 30.22 -7.43
CA LYS A 328 2.33 31.11 -6.48
C LYS A 328 3.43 30.37 -5.71
N GLU A 329 4.51 31.10 -5.43
CA GLU A 329 5.57 30.69 -4.52
C GLU A 329 5.52 31.60 -3.27
N ILE A 330 5.52 31.00 -2.09
CA ILE A 330 5.48 31.69 -0.79
C ILE A 330 6.75 31.31 -0.03
N ASN A 331 7.63 32.28 0.20
CA ASN A 331 8.93 32.12 0.88
C ASN A 331 8.99 32.85 2.23
N GLY A 332 7.92 33.54 2.61
CA GLY A 332 7.83 34.29 3.85
C GLY A 332 6.44 34.92 4.06
N PRO A 333 6.19 35.55 5.22
CA PRO A 333 4.90 36.19 5.52
C PRO A 333 4.52 37.32 4.56
N GLY A 334 5.50 37.98 3.94
CA GLY A 334 5.27 39.06 2.97
C GLY A 334 4.70 38.58 1.64
N ASP A 335 4.74 37.27 1.38
CA ASP A 335 4.22 36.67 0.14
C ASP A 335 2.78 36.16 0.30
N LEU A 336 2.18 36.26 1.49
CA LEU A 336 0.85 35.70 1.80
C LEU A 336 -0.28 36.50 1.15
#